data_AF-A0A8X6TYK8-F1
#
_entry.id   AF-A0A8X6TYK8-F1
#
_cell.length_a   1.000
_cell.length_b   1.000
_cell.length_c   1.000
_cell.angle_alpha   90.00
_cell.angle_beta   90.00
_cell.angle_gamma   90.00
#
_symmetry.space_group_name_H-M   'P 1'
#
loop_
_entity.id
_entity.type
_entity.pdbx_description
1 polymer ?
#
loop_
_entity_poly.entity_id
_entity_poly.type
_entity_poly.pdbx_seq_one_letter_code
_entity_poly.pdbx_strand_id
1 'polypeptide(L)'
;MENMYRRYFLFSFASLLCATSVYAQHQPYMSDAEFLSVLNCAATSGNQALCDQFLYCDGMLPQPYREAYDFCTRIITPNGIGRCTQYEQLYYSEENRENINHCIERRVDRAQLTDAQNTQVDQFQDCIRQLGRDCFGRRY
;
A
#
# COMPACT_ATOMS: atom_id res chain seq x y z
N MET A 1 55.32 -40.95 9.73
CA MET A 1 53.86 -41.14 9.55
C MET A 1 53.28 -39.77 9.31
N GLU A 2 53.12 -39.43 8.03
CA GLU A 2 51.80 -39.14 7.44
C GLU A 2 51.41 -37.66 7.66
N ASN A 3 51.84 -36.71 6.84
CA ASN A 3 51.46 -36.58 5.43
C ASN A 3 50.01 -36.95 5.07
N MET A 4 49.07 -36.94 6.03
CA MET A 4 47.66 -37.22 5.71
C MET A 4 46.59 -36.50 6.57
N TYR A 5 46.93 -35.46 7.34
CA TYR A 5 45.92 -34.65 8.06
C TYR A 5 45.84 -33.18 7.61
N ARG A 6 46.54 -32.81 6.53
CA ARG A 6 46.56 -31.45 5.95
C ARG A 6 45.44 -31.19 4.92
N ARG A 7 44.31 -31.93 4.98
CA ARG A 7 43.19 -31.76 4.04
C ARG A 7 41.77 -31.83 4.63
N TYR A 8 41.61 -32.08 5.93
CA TYR A 8 40.28 -32.20 6.55
C TYR A 8 39.94 -31.13 7.59
N PHE A 9 40.79 -30.12 7.78
CA PHE A 9 40.56 -29.05 8.76
C PHE A 9 40.00 -27.74 8.17
N LEU A 10 39.67 -27.71 6.87
CA LEU A 10 39.24 -26.50 6.16
C LEU A 10 37.87 -26.64 5.46
N PHE A 11 37.01 -27.57 5.91
CA PHE A 11 35.68 -27.77 5.32
C PHE A 11 34.56 -28.00 6.36
N SER A 12 34.64 -27.38 7.55
CA SER A 12 33.56 -27.47 8.55
C SER A 12 33.25 -26.18 9.31
N PHE A 13 33.45 -25.01 8.69
CA PHE A 13 33.01 -23.73 9.26
C PHE A 13 32.41 -22.75 8.22
N ALA A 14 31.86 -23.26 7.11
CA ALA A 14 31.26 -22.43 6.06
C ALA A 14 29.73 -22.52 6.00
N SER A 15 29.06 -23.16 6.98
CA SER A 15 27.63 -23.47 6.90
C SER A 15 26.79 -22.93 8.07
N LEU A 16 27.34 -22.03 8.91
CA LEU A 16 26.64 -21.53 10.10
C LEU A 16 26.56 -20.00 10.20
N LEU A 17 26.70 -19.28 9.07
CA LEU A 17 26.57 -17.81 9.03
C LEU A 17 25.61 -17.30 7.93
N CYS A 18 24.76 -18.15 7.38
CA CYS A 18 23.68 -17.75 6.45
C CYS A 18 22.28 -17.79 7.10
N ALA A 19 22.16 -17.59 8.43
CA ALA A 19 20.90 -17.84 9.12
C ALA A 19 20.36 -16.72 10.02
N THR A 20 21.00 -15.55 10.15
CA THR A 20 20.54 -14.54 11.15
C THR A 20 20.44 -13.11 10.65
N SER A 21 20.11 -12.88 9.38
CA SER A 21 19.61 -11.56 8.98
C SER A 21 18.88 -11.62 7.65
N VAL A 22 17.88 -12.49 7.55
CA VAL A 22 16.68 -12.10 6.77
C VAL A 22 16.05 -10.98 7.60
N TYR A 23 16.59 -9.76 7.46
CA TYR A 23 15.82 -8.58 7.80
C TYR A 23 14.57 -8.70 6.94
N ALA A 24 13.44 -9.02 7.58
CA ALA A 24 12.15 -8.76 6.99
C ALA A 24 12.20 -7.27 6.61
N GLN A 25 12.42 -6.99 5.34
CA GLN A 25 12.37 -5.65 4.81
C GLN A 25 10.91 -5.23 4.90
N HIS A 26 10.45 -4.82 6.09
CA HIS A 26 9.25 -4.02 6.19
C HIS A 26 9.55 -2.79 5.34
N GLN A 27 8.87 -2.71 4.19
CA GLN A 27 8.89 -1.49 3.40
C GLN A 27 8.43 -0.35 4.31
N PRO A 28 9.03 0.84 4.20
CA PRO A 28 8.54 1.98 4.96
C PRO A 28 7.06 2.19 4.64
N TYR A 29 6.26 2.53 5.66
CA TYR A 29 4.87 2.91 5.44
C TYR A 29 4.81 4.02 4.39
N MET A 30 3.91 3.86 3.40
CA MET A 30 3.64 4.88 2.39
C MET A 30 3.26 6.21 3.06
N SER A 31 3.87 7.31 2.61
CA SER A 31 3.52 8.65 3.10
C SER A 31 2.21 9.16 2.49
N ASP A 32 1.50 10.04 3.18
CA ASP A 32 0.24 10.64 2.67
C ASP A 32 0.46 11.33 1.32
N ALA A 33 1.59 12.02 1.14
CA ALA A 33 1.94 12.67 -0.11
C ALA A 33 2.12 11.66 -1.26
N GLU A 34 2.74 10.52 -1.00
CA GLU A 34 2.90 9.43 -1.97
C GLU A 34 1.52 8.82 -2.31
N PHE A 35 0.72 8.51 -1.29
CA PHE A 35 -0.63 7.97 -1.45
C PHE A 35 -1.53 8.89 -2.26
N LEU A 36 -1.63 10.17 -1.86
CA LEU A 36 -2.45 11.17 -2.53
C LEU A 36 -2.00 11.41 -3.97
N SER A 37 -0.70 11.34 -4.25
CA SER A 37 -0.18 11.46 -5.62
C SER A 37 -0.71 10.33 -6.51
N VAL A 38 -0.66 9.08 -6.04
CA VAL A 38 -1.17 7.91 -6.77
C VAL A 38 -2.69 7.99 -6.93
N LEU A 39 -3.41 8.30 -5.85
CA LEU A 39 -4.86 8.44 -5.86
C LEU A 39 -5.30 9.56 -6.82
N ASN A 40 -4.66 10.73 -6.79
CA ASN A 40 -4.94 11.83 -7.72
C ASN A 40 -4.72 11.37 -9.17
N CYS A 41 -3.61 10.67 -9.44
CA CYS A 41 -3.33 10.15 -10.77
C CYS A 41 -4.45 9.22 -11.26
N ALA A 42 -4.85 8.23 -10.44
CA ALA A 42 -5.91 7.31 -10.81
C ALA A 42 -7.25 8.03 -10.99
N ALA A 43 -7.63 8.85 -10.01
CA ALA A 43 -8.91 9.56 -9.97
C ALA A 43 -9.13 10.47 -11.16
N THR A 44 -8.09 11.17 -11.63
CA THR A 44 -8.19 12.13 -12.75
C THR A 44 -7.81 11.53 -14.10
N SER A 45 -7.54 10.22 -14.17
CA SER A 45 -7.01 9.58 -15.39
C SER A 45 -8.04 9.48 -16.52
N GLY A 46 -9.33 9.63 -16.23
CA GLY A 46 -10.42 9.32 -17.16
C GLY A 46 -10.49 7.83 -17.53
N ASN A 47 -9.75 6.96 -16.83
CA ASN A 47 -9.67 5.53 -17.07
C ASN A 47 -10.30 4.76 -15.91
N GLN A 48 -11.52 4.25 -16.14
CA GLN A 48 -12.26 3.52 -15.12
C GLN A 48 -11.51 2.30 -14.57
N ALA A 49 -10.68 1.62 -15.37
CA ALA A 49 -9.92 0.46 -14.91
C ALA A 49 -8.88 0.82 -13.84
N LEU A 50 -8.27 2.02 -13.92
CA LEU A 50 -7.34 2.49 -12.87
C LEU A 50 -8.08 2.81 -11.57
N CYS A 51 -9.31 3.32 -11.67
CA CYS A 51 -10.12 3.60 -10.48
C CYS A 51 -10.71 2.34 -9.87
N ASP A 52 -11.10 1.36 -10.69
CA ASP A 52 -11.52 0.05 -10.20
C ASP A 52 -10.34 -0.66 -9.50
N GLN A 53 -9.12 -0.52 -10.02
CA GLN A 53 -7.91 -1.03 -9.36
C GLN A 53 -7.63 -0.31 -8.03
N PHE A 54 -7.82 1.01 -7.97
CA PHE A 54 -7.74 1.74 -6.69
C PHE A 54 -8.76 1.22 -5.68
N LEU A 55 -10.03 1.10 -6.07
CA LEU A 55 -11.11 0.61 -5.18
C LEU A 55 -10.89 -0.84 -4.76
N TYR A 56 -10.28 -1.66 -5.63
CA TYR A 56 -9.83 -3.00 -5.27
C TYR A 56 -8.75 -2.96 -4.19
N CYS A 57 -7.72 -2.12 -4.34
CA CYS A 57 -6.69 -1.95 -3.30
C CYS A 57 -7.32 -1.49 -1.99
N ASP A 58 -8.18 -0.45 -2.03
CA ASP A 58 -8.87 0.09 -0.86
C ASP A 58 -9.68 -0.98 -0.10
N GLY A 59 -10.33 -1.89 -0.85
CA GLY A 59 -11.05 -3.04 -0.27
C GLY A 59 -10.17 -4.03 0.50
N MET A 60 -8.84 -3.98 0.36
CA MET A 60 -7.90 -4.81 1.12
C MET A 60 -7.62 -4.27 2.53
N LEU A 61 -7.94 -3.00 2.80
CA LEU A 61 -7.70 -2.37 4.09
C LEU A 61 -8.39 -3.15 5.23
N PRO A 62 -7.79 -3.21 6.43
CA PRO A 62 -8.40 -3.87 7.57
C PRO A 62 -9.69 -3.16 8.02
N GLN A 63 -10.52 -3.88 8.78
CA GLN A 63 -11.85 -3.39 9.20
C GLN A 63 -11.86 -1.96 9.79
N PRO A 64 -10.96 -1.57 10.71
CA PRO A 64 -10.97 -0.20 11.26
C PRO A 64 -10.85 0.89 10.19
N TYR A 65 -10.07 0.63 9.14
CA TYR A 65 -9.88 1.55 8.02
C TYR A 65 -11.09 1.56 7.09
N ARG A 66 -11.70 0.39 6.80
CA ARG A 66 -12.93 0.32 5.99
C ARG A 66 -14.10 1.04 6.65
N GLU A 67 -14.27 0.87 7.97
CA GLU A 67 -15.29 1.61 8.72
C GLU A 67 -15.04 3.12 8.71
N ALA A 68 -13.77 3.52 8.84
CA ALA A 68 -13.39 4.93 8.72
C ALA A 68 -13.66 5.46 7.30
N TYR A 69 -13.33 4.70 6.26
CA TYR A 69 -13.58 5.02 4.87
C TYR A 69 -15.08 5.20 4.59
N ASP A 70 -15.91 4.23 4.97
CA ASP A 70 -17.36 4.28 4.78
C ASP A 70 -17.97 5.50 5.46
N PHE A 71 -17.52 5.80 6.68
CA PHE A 71 -17.96 7.00 7.38
C PHE A 71 -17.54 8.27 6.63
N CYS A 72 -16.25 8.40 6.29
CA CYS A 72 -15.67 9.63 5.76
C CYS A 72 -16.22 9.95 4.36
N THR A 73 -16.33 8.94 3.50
CA THR A 73 -16.93 9.09 2.17
C THR A 73 -18.40 9.45 2.24
N ARG A 74 -19.17 8.88 3.18
CA ARG A 74 -20.59 9.26 3.35
C ARG A 74 -20.79 10.71 3.76
N ILE A 75 -19.87 11.29 4.54
CA ILE A 75 -19.95 12.70 4.94
C ILE A 75 -19.50 13.63 3.82
N ILE A 76 -18.37 13.32 3.18
CA ILE A 76 -17.71 14.24 2.25
C ILE A 76 -18.32 14.12 0.85
N THR A 77 -18.71 12.93 0.45
CA THR A 77 -19.31 12.62 -0.85
C THR A 77 -20.67 11.92 -0.67
N PRO A 78 -21.68 12.61 -0.12
CA PRO A 78 -22.96 12.00 0.27
C PRO A 78 -23.78 11.47 -0.91
N ASN A 79 -23.49 11.93 -2.13
CA ASN A 79 -24.16 11.51 -3.36
C ASN A 79 -23.46 10.33 -4.06
N GLY A 80 -22.51 9.67 -3.38
CA GLY A 80 -21.63 8.65 -3.94
C GLY A 80 -20.24 9.18 -4.25
N ILE A 81 -19.32 8.32 -4.67
CA ILE A 81 -17.89 8.64 -4.84
C ILE A 81 -17.53 9.05 -6.27
N GLY A 82 -18.51 9.11 -7.17
CA GLY A 82 -18.30 9.34 -8.60
C GLY A 82 -17.61 8.18 -9.33
N ARG A 83 -17.16 8.46 -10.56
CA ARG A 83 -16.51 7.51 -11.48
C ARG A 83 -15.33 8.19 -12.16
N CYS A 84 -14.48 7.40 -12.83
CA CYS A 84 -13.39 7.93 -13.63
C CYS A 84 -13.75 7.87 -15.10
N THR A 85 -14.34 8.97 -15.56
CA THR A 85 -14.69 9.20 -16.95
C THR A 85 -13.96 10.43 -17.46
N GLN A 86 -14.13 10.78 -18.72
CA GLN A 86 -13.58 12.03 -19.26
C GLN A 86 -14.20 13.31 -18.62
N TYR A 87 -15.32 13.20 -17.91
CA TYR A 87 -16.05 14.34 -17.33
C TYR A 87 -16.17 14.28 -15.80
N GLU A 88 -15.75 13.17 -15.20
CA GLU A 88 -15.91 12.90 -13.77
C GLU A 88 -14.64 12.25 -13.25
N GLN A 89 -14.24 12.65 -12.05
CA GLN A 89 -13.10 12.07 -11.33
C GLN A 89 -13.59 11.37 -10.06
N LEU A 90 -12.88 10.33 -9.64
CA LEU A 90 -13.15 9.68 -8.36
C LEU A 90 -13.02 10.72 -7.22
N TYR A 91 -14.04 10.75 -6.37
CA TYR A 91 -14.25 11.71 -5.28
C TYR A 91 -14.42 13.19 -5.71
N TYR A 92 -14.70 13.45 -6.99
CA TYR A 92 -15.06 14.77 -7.57
C TYR A 92 -14.01 15.88 -7.56
N SER A 93 -13.10 15.95 -6.58
CA SER A 93 -12.05 16.96 -6.49
C SER A 93 -10.85 16.45 -5.70
N GLU A 94 -9.69 17.11 -5.88
CA GLU A 94 -8.49 16.85 -5.08
C GLU A 94 -8.72 17.18 -3.60
N GLU A 95 -9.36 18.31 -3.31
CA GLU A 95 -9.74 18.70 -1.95
C GLU A 95 -10.59 17.63 -1.25
N ASN A 96 -11.55 17.01 -1.95
CA ASN A 96 -12.34 15.92 -1.35
C ASN A 96 -11.48 14.70 -1.01
N ARG A 97 -10.49 14.37 -1.85
CA ARG A 97 -9.58 13.22 -1.62
C ARG A 97 -8.69 13.46 -0.42
N GLU A 98 -8.13 14.66 -0.30
CA GLU A 98 -7.37 15.10 0.88
C GLU A 98 -8.24 15.06 2.14
N ASN A 99 -9.45 15.60 2.07
CA ASN A 99 -10.38 15.61 3.19
C ASN A 99 -10.80 14.20 3.62
N ILE A 100 -11.01 13.27 2.68
CA ILE A 100 -11.31 11.86 2.98
C ILE A 100 -10.10 11.22 3.66
N ASN A 101 -8.90 11.40 3.11
CA ASN A 101 -7.67 10.83 3.67
C ASN A 101 -7.44 11.29 5.12
N HIS A 102 -7.48 12.61 5.36
CA HIS A 102 -7.35 13.17 6.71
C HIS A 102 -8.50 12.78 7.65
N CYS A 103 -9.68 12.53 7.12
CA CYS A 103 -10.80 12.02 7.90
C CYS A 103 -10.55 10.58 8.36
N ILE A 104 -9.99 9.74 7.50
CA ILE A 104 -9.64 8.34 7.80
C ILE A 104 -8.52 8.30 8.84
N GLU A 105 -7.42 9.01 8.60
CA GLU A 105 -6.26 9.11 9.51
C GLU A 105 -6.68 9.45 10.93
N ARG A 106 -7.49 10.51 11.10
CA ARG A 106 -7.98 10.93 12.43
C ARG A 106 -8.82 9.87 13.13
N ARG A 107 -9.51 9.00 12.39
CA ARG A 107 -10.30 7.90 12.97
C ARG A 107 -9.45 6.72 13.38
N VAL A 108 -8.39 6.44 12.62
CA VAL A 108 -7.56 5.25 12.81
C VAL A 108 -6.29 5.51 13.61
N ASP A 109 -5.97 6.78 13.93
CA ASP A 109 -4.79 7.20 14.72
C ASP A 109 -4.57 6.39 16.01
N ARG A 110 -5.66 5.93 16.64
CA ARG A 110 -5.61 5.13 17.88
C ARG A 110 -6.01 3.67 17.70
N ALA A 111 -6.18 3.22 16.46
CA ALA A 111 -6.54 1.84 16.17
C ALA A 111 -5.35 0.93 16.52
N GLN A 112 -5.57 -0.03 17.41
CA GLN A 112 -4.61 -1.10 17.65
C GLN A 112 -4.89 -2.21 16.64
N LEU A 113 -3.99 -2.35 15.67
CA LEU A 113 -4.07 -3.38 14.65
C LEU A 113 -3.44 -4.68 15.17
N THR A 114 -4.07 -5.81 14.85
CA THR A 114 -3.45 -7.12 14.99
C THR A 114 -2.38 -7.32 13.92
N ASP A 115 -1.48 -8.30 14.09
CA ASP A 115 -0.46 -8.63 13.08
C ASP A 115 -1.06 -8.96 11.71
N ALA A 116 -2.21 -9.64 11.69
CA ALA A 116 -2.94 -9.93 10.46
C ALA A 116 -3.46 -8.65 9.80
N GLN A 117 -3.91 -7.67 10.58
CA GLN A 117 -4.35 -6.37 10.06
C GLN A 117 -3.17 -5.52 9.59
N ASN A 118 -2.03 -5.56 10.27
CA ASN A 118 -0.80 -4.92 9.78
C ASN A 118 -0.39 -5.52 8.42
N THR A 119 -0.46 -6.84 8.27
CA THR A 119 -0.22 -7.51 6.98
C THR A 119 -1.18 -7.04 5.89
N GLN A 120 -2.45 -6.79 6.23
CA GLN A 120 -3.43 -6.21 5.29
C GLN A 120 -3.04 -4.79 4.86
N VAL A 121 -2.53 -3.97 5.77
CA VAL A 121 -2.03 -2.62 5.44
C VAL A 121 -0.82 -2.70 4.51
N ASP A 122 0.11 -3.63 4.74
CA ASP A 122 1.26 -3.82 3.85
C ASP A 122 0.82 -4.22 2.43
N GLN A 123 -0.11 -5.18 2.33
CA GLN A 123 -0.67 -5.62 1.04
C GLN A 123 -1.40 -4.48 0.31
N PHE A 124 -2.15 -3.67 1.05
CA PHE A 124 -2.79 -2.46 0.52
C PHE A 124 -1.73 -1.51 -0.08
N GLN A 125 -0.67 -1.21 0.67
CA GLN A 125 0.37 -0.28 0.20
C GLN A 125 1.07 -0.82 -1.05
N ASP A 126 1.38 -2.11 -1.10
CA ASP A 126 1.99 -2.72 -2.28
C ASP A 126 1.07 -2.66 -3.50
N CYS A 127 -0.24 -2.85 -3.30
CA CYS A 127 -1.26 -2.66 -4.33
C CYS A 127 -1.29 -1.20 -4.83
N ILE A 128 -1.27 -0.22 -3.93
CA ILE A 128 -1.23 1.20 -4.30
C ILE A 128 0.07 1.56 -5.03
N ARG A 129 1.23 1.05 -4.59
CA ARG A 129 2.50 1.25 -5.31
C ARG A 129 2.47 0.67 -6.72
N GLN A 130 1.85 -0.50 -6.90
CA GLN A 130 1.65 -1.08 -8.23
C GLN A 130 0.76 -0.21 -9.10
N LEU A 131 -0.37 0.27 -8.56
CA LEU A 131 -1.23 1.21 -9.26
C LEU A 131 -0.47 2.49 -9.64
N GLY A 132 0.38 3.01 -8.75
CA GLY A 132 1.26 4.15 -9.04
C GLY A 132 2.17 3.89 -10.24
N ARG A 133 2.79 2.71 -10.32
CA ARG A 133 3.58 2.31 -11.51
C ARG A 133 2.75 2.31 -12.78
N ASP A 134 1.54 1.77 -12.73
CA ASP A 134 0.64 1.71 -13.89
C ASP A 134 0.16 3.10 -14.32
N CYS A 135 -0.08 3.99 -13.36
CA CYS A 135 -0.59 5.32 -13.61
C CYS A 135 0.49 6.28 -14.16
N PHE A 136 1.71 6.23 -13.60
CA PHE A 136 2.82 7.08 -14.04
C PHE A 136 3.60 6.48 -15.22
N GLY A 137 3.62 5.15 -15.36
CA GLY A 137 4.31 4.46 -16.45
C GLY A 137 3.61 4.55 -17.80
N ARG A 138 2.29 4.76 -17.84
CA ARG A 138 1.50 4.91 -19.09
C ARG A 138 1.56 6.31 -19.72
N ARG A 139 2.39 7.23 -19.20
CA ARG A 139 2.56 8.59 -19.74
C ARG A 139 3.62 8.72 -20.86
N TYR A 140 4.04 7.62 -21.47
CA TYR A 140 5.02 7.59 -22.57
C TYR A 140 4.49 6.82 -23.78
#